data_AF-A0AAD9XU65-F1
#
_entry.id   AF-A0AAD9XU65-F1
#
_cell.length_a   1.000
_cell.length_b   1.000
_cell.length_c   1.000
_cell.angle_alpha   90.00
_cell.angle_beta   90.00
_cell.angle_gamma   90.00
#
_symmetry.space_group_name_H-M   'P 1'
#
loop_
_entity.id
_entity.type
_entity.pdbx_description
1 polymer ?
#
loop_
_entity_poly.entity_id
_entity_poly.type
_entity_poly.pdbx_seq_one_letter_code
_entity_poly.pdbx_strand_id
1 'polypeptide(L)'
;MEILNGFVPEVLVERSLITIINNLVHMQDLVQEMSWEVVREQHPKEPGKWSRLWLCKNVYQVLVENMGTLSVETIILEGDRRREVITHLKLNGKSLSGMSNLRLIIINNVDVHLSEDLEYLPNELRFLEWHGYPIEYIWKDIKLSTKNLKIINISFSHNLIKTPDFEMISNLERLNLQCCTKLCEIHKTVGSLGKLILLNLKECGNLVVFPSDIHGLKSLKILNLNAYSKLDTLSQIGGSRAFG
;
A
#
# COMPACT_ATOMS: atom_id res chain seq x y z
N MET A 1 1.80 -11.13 -7.41
CA MET A 1 1.65 -10.55 -6.05
C MET A 1 2.64 -11.23 -5.13
N GLU A 2 3.53 -10.52 -4.42
CA GLU A 2 4.42 -11.14 -3.42
C GLU A 2 3.58 -11.73 -2.27
N ILE A 3 3.85 -12.99 -1.92
CA ILE A 3 3.36 -13.65 -0.71
C ILE A 3 4.13 -13.05 0.45
N LEU A 4 3.63 -11.93 0.93
CA LEU A 4 4.12 -11.32 2.16
C LEU A 4 3.42 -12.02 3.32
N ASN A 5 3.79 -13.27 3.60
CA ASN A 5 3.30 -14.16 4.68
C ASN A 5 1.78 -14.10 4.96
N GLY A 6 0.96 -14.04 3.91
CA GLY A 6 -0.48 -14.26 3.98
C GLY A 6 -0.80 -15.69 3.52
N PHE A 7 -1.72 -16.35 4.21
CA PHE A 7 -2.20 -17.70 3.91
C PHE A 7 -2.60 -17.81 2.43
N VAL A 8 -1.77 -18.45 1.61
CA VAL A 8 -2.19 -18.88 0.27
C VAL A 8 -3.09 -20.09 0.51
N PRO A 9 -4.37 -20.06 0.12
CA PRO A 9 -5.24 -21.21 0.34
C PRO A 9 -4.66 -22.42 -0.40
N GLU A 10 -4.21 -23.44 0.33
CA GLU A 10 -3.58 -24.65 -0.24
C GLU A 10 -4.45 -25.27 -1.33
N VAL A 11 -5.77 -25.22 -1.14
CA VAL A 11 -6.77 -25.67 -2.12
C VAL A 11 -6.63 -25.02 -3.51
N LEU A 12 -6.14 -23.78 -3.62
CA LEU A 12 -5.92 -23.10 -4.90
C LEU A 12 -4.64 -23.59 -5.59
N VAL A 13 -3.62 -23.95 -4.80
CA VAL A 13 -2.36 -24.54 -5.29
C VAL A 13 -2.62 -25.98 -5.75
N GLU A 14 -3.33 -26.77 -4.94
CA GLU A 14 -3.74 -28.15 -5.24
C GLU A 14 -4.54 -28.24 -6.54
N ARG A 15 -5.41 -27.26 -6.80
CA ARG A 15 -6.20 -27.17 -8.03
C ARG A 15 -5.45 -26.55 -9.21
N SER A 16 -4.17 -26.24 -9.05
CA SER A 16 -3.32 -25.59 -10.06
C SER A 16 -3.88 -24.27 -10.58
N LEU A 17 -4.73 -23.60 -9.80
CA LEU A 17 -5.29 -22.28 -10.12
C LEU A 17 -4.27 -21.16 -9.87
N ILE A 18 -3.35 -21.41 -8.94
CA ILE A 18 -2.21 -20.55 -8.65
C ILE A 18 -0.93 -21.38 -8.48
N THR A 19 0.20 -20.79 -8.81
CA THR A 19 1.55 -21.33 -8.60
C THR A 19 2.33 -20.37 -7.72
N ILE A 20 3.21 -20.88 -6.86
CA ILE A 20 4.09 -20.06 -6.03
C ILE A 20 5.50 -20.18 -6.58
N ILE A 21 6.09 -19.08 -7.05
CA ILE A 21 7.47 -19.03 -7.58
C ILE A 21 8.21 -17.93 -6.84
N ASN A 22 9.33 -18.25 -6.17
CA ASN A 22 10.12 -17.26 -5.41
C ASN A 22 9.28 -16.44 -4.41
N ASN A 23 8.34 -17.08 -3.70
CA ASN A 23 7.34 -16.44 -2.84
C ASN A 23 6.40 -15.45 -3.55
N LEU A 24 6.25 -15.51 -4.87
CA LEU A 24 5.24 -14.76 -5.63
C LEU A 24 4.07 -15.70 -5.96
N VAL A 25 2.84 -15.26 -5.69
CA VAL A 25 1.65 -15.91 -6.26
C VAL A 25 1.57 -15.52 -7.73
N HIS A 26 1.62 -16.54 -8.58
CA HIS A 26 1.30 -16.50 -10.00
C HIS A 26 -0.05 -17.14 -10.23
N MET A 27 -0.98 -16.43 -10.85
CA MET A 27 -2.20 -17.02 -11.40
C MET A 27 -1.96 -17.27 -12.89
N GLN A 28 -2.44 -18.39 -13.43
CA GLN A 28 -2.36 -18.61 -14.88
C GLN A 28 -3.24 -17.62 -15.64
N ASP A 29 -2.78 -17.13 -16.78
CA ASP A 29 -3.45 -16.10 -17.58
C ASP A 29 -4.92 -16.45 -17.88
N LEU A 30 -5.21 -17.70 -18.25
CA LEU A 30 -6.58 -18.14 -18.55
C LEU A 30 -7.51 -18.08 -17.33
N VAL A 31 -7.02 -18.46 -16.13
CA VAL A 31 -7.79 -18.41 -14.88
C VAL A 31 -8.08 -16.95 -14.50
N GLN A 32 -7.10 -16.07 -14.74
CA GLN A 32 -7.22 -14.64 -14.51
C GLN A 32 -8.24 -14.01 -15.46
N GLU A 33 -8.17 -14.32 -16.76
CA GLU A 33 -9.13 -13.86 -17.77
C GLU A 33 -10.56 -14.34 -17.47
N MET A 34 -10.74 -15.61 -17.10
CA MET A 34 -12.04 -16.12 -16.68
C MET A 34 -12.58 -15.39 -15.46
N SER A 35 -11.72 -15.15 -14.45
CA SER A 35 -12.10 -14.38 -13.25
C SER A 35 -12.55 -12.96 -13.60
N TRP A 36 -11.94 -12.35 -14.61
CA TRP A 36 -12.28 -11.04 -15.12
C TRP A 36 -13.61 -11.01 -15.89
N GLU A 37 -13.93 -12.04 -16.67
CA GLU A 37 -15.22 -12.14 -17.36
C GLU A 37 -16.37 -12.33 -16.37
N VAL A 38 -16.20 -13.19 -15.35
CA VAL A 38 -17.23 -13.42 -14.31
C VAL A 38 -17.61 -12.12 -13.59
N VAL A 39 -16.64 -11.25 -13.29
CA VAL A 39 -16.91 -9.95 -12.66
C VAL A 39 -17.65 -9.01 -13.61
N ARG A 40 -17.31 -9.02 -14.91
CA ARG A 40 -17.93 -8.16 -15.92
C ARG A 40 -19.35 -8.57 -16.25
N GLU A 41 -19.64 -9.87 -16.29
CA GLU A 41 -20.93 -10.41 -16.73
C GLU A 41 -22.11 -9.88 -15.89
N GLN A 42 -21.90 -9.62 -14.60
CA GLN A 42 -22.95 -9.07 -13.73
C GLN A 42 -23.35 -7.65 -14.12
N HIS A 43 -22.40 -6.83 -14.57
CA HIS A 43 -22.61 -5.41 -14.87
C HIS A 43 -21.79 -4.92 -16.09
N PRO A 44 -22.03 -5.41 -17.32
CA PRO A 44 -21.07 -5.28 -18.43
C PRO A 44 -20.68 -3.85 -18.83
N LYS A 45 -21.52 -2.86 -18.52
CA LYS A 45 -21.34 -1.45 -18.89
C LYS A 45 -21.14 -0.52 -17.69
N GLU A 46 -21.07 -1.06 -16.48
CA GLU A 46 -21.04 -0.28 -15.24
C GLU A 46 -19.82 -0.69 -14.38
N PRO A 47 -18.59 -0.28 -14.76
CA PRO A 47 -17.39 -0.68 -14.04
C PRO A 47 -17.39 -0.24 -12.57
N GLY A 48 -18.09 0.84 -12.22
CA GLY A 48 -18.27 1.28 -10.83
C GLY A 48 -19.00 0.28 -9.92
N LYS A 49 -19.67 -0.73 -10.50
CA LYS A 49 -20.34 -1.82 -9.77
C LYS A 49 -19.53 -3.12 -9.75
N TRP A 50 -18.36 -3.16 -10.37
CA TRP A 50 -17.53 -4.36 -10.36
C TRP A 50 -16.81 -4.52 -9.03
N SER A 51 -16.78 -5.75 -8.51
CA SER A 51 -16.04 -6.04 -7.27
C SER A 51 -14.54 -5.83 -7.41
N ARG A 52 -14.02 -5.93 -8.63
CA ARG A 52 -12.60 -5.78 -8.94
C ARG A 52 -12.42 -4.93 -10.19
N LEU A 53 -11.43 -4.04 -10.15
CA LEU A 53 -11.00 -3.22 -11.27
C LEU A 53 -9.53 -3.49 -11.55
N TRP A 54 -9.19 -3.78 -12.81
CA TRP A 54 -7.82 -4.15 -13.22
C TRP A 54 -7.38 -3.51 -14.55
N LEU A 55 -8.31 -3.08 -15.39
CA LEU A 55 -8.00 -2.41 -16.67
C LEU A 55 -7.88 -0.91 -16.47
N CYS A 56 -6.78 -0.31 -16.96
CA CYS A 56 -6.51 1.13 -16.83
C CYS A 56 -7.69 2.01 -17.26
N LYS A 57 -8.36 1.69 -18.37
CA LYS A 57 -9.53 2.44 -18.86
C LYS A 57 -10.69 2.48 -17.84
N ASN A 58 -10.94 1.34 -17.19
CA ASN A 58 -12.07 1.21 -16.28
C ASN A 58 -11.72 1.81 -14.91
N VAL A 59 -10.47 1.64 -14.46
CA VAL A 59 -9.95 2.33 -13.27
C VAL A 59 -10.02 3.85 -13.48
N TYR A 60 -9.61 4.35 -14.65
CA TYR A 60 -9.75 5.76 -15.01
C TYR A 60 -11.20 6.22 -14.89
N GLN A 61 -12.13 5.53 -15.56
CA GLN A 61 -13.55 5.90 -15.53
C GLN A 61 -14.08 5.92 -14.09
N VAL A 62 -13.75 4.91 -13.28
CA VAL A 62 -14.26 4.80 -11.91
C VAL A 62 -13.67 5.84 -10.97
N LEU A 63 -12.35 6.07 -11.02
CA LEU A 63 -11.65 6.94 -10.08
C LEU A 63 -11.71 8.42 -10.46
N VAL A 64 -11.63 8.75 -11.75
CA VAL A 64 -11.62 10.13 -12.24
C VAL A 64 -13.05 10.70 -12.28
N GLU A 65 -14.02 9.89 -12.71
CA GLU A 65 -15.44 10.30 -12.78
C GLU A 65 -16.19 10.03 -11.45
N ASN A 66 -15.48 9.58 -10.40
CA ASN A 66 -16.03 9.27 -9.08
C ASN A 66 -17.24 8.29 -9.13
N MET A 67 -17.22 7.33 -10.05
CA MET A 67 -18.30 6.36 -10.25
C MET A 67 -18.23 5.13 -9.34
N GLY A 68 -17.23 5.05 -8.47
CA GLY A 68 -17.02 3.92 -7.58
C GLY A 68 -18.19 3.75 -6.60
N THR A 69 -18.69 2.53 -6.47
CA THR A 69 -19.76 2.19 -5.52
C THR A 69 -19.25 1.28 -4.41
N LEU A 70 -20.11 1.00 -3.42
CA LEU A 70 -19.87 0.00 -2.38
C LEU A 70 -19.57 -1.41 -2.93
N SER A 71 -19.83 -1.66 -4.21
CA SER A 71 -19.50 -2.94 -4.84
C SER A 71 -18.00 -3.09 -5.06
N VAL A 72 -17.25 -2.00 -5.24
CA VAL A 72 -15.82 -2.04 -5.56
C VAL A 72 -15.02 -2.41 -4.31
N GLU A 73 -14.36 -3.56 -4.36
CA GLU A 73 -13.57 -4.09 -3.25
C GLU A 73 -12.07 -4.11 -3.54
N THR A 74 -11.67 -3.99 -4.81
CA THR A 74 -10.28 -4.18 -5.24
C THR A 74 -10.00 -3.30 -6.45
N ILE A 75 -8.92 -2.51 -6.38
CA ILE A 75 -8.39 -1.73 -7.48
C ILE A 75 -6.95 -2.15 -7.71
N ILE A 76 -6.66 -2.63 -8.90
CA ILE A 76 -5.31 -2.96 -9.36
C ILE A 76 -5.05 -2.15 -10.61
N LEU A 77 -3.95 -1.42 -10.60
CA LEU A 77 -3.50 -0.63 -11.70
C LEU A 77 -2.00 -0.80 -11.84
N GLU A 78 -1.61 -1.58 -12.84
CA GLU A 78 -0.21 -1.86 -13.15
C GLU A 78 0.12 -1.24 -14.51
N GLY A 79 0.99 -0.24 -14.50
CA GLY A 79 1.54 0.37 -15.70
C GLY A 79 2.65 -0.48 -16.31
N ASP A 80 2.76 -0.44 -17.64
CA ASP A 80 3.84 -1.06 -18.38
C ASP A 80 5.05 -0.12 -18.41
N ARG A 81 6.12 -0.48 -17.67
CA ARG A 81 7.39 0.27 -17.64
C ARG A 81 8.07 0.40 -19.02
N ARG A 82 7.65 -0.39 -20.02
CA ARG A 82 8.24 -0.41 -21.36
C ARG A 82 7.45 0.39 -22.40
N ARG A 83 6.23 0.84 -22.08
CA ARG A 83 5.42 1.66 -22.99
C ARG A 83 5.60 3.12 -22.63
N GLU A 84 5.92 3.94 -23.63
CA GLU A 84 6.01 5.41 -23.50
C GLU A 84 4.67 6.08 -23.18
N VAL A 85 3.55 5.35 -23.30
CA VAL A 85 2.22 5.87 -22.95
C VAL A 85 2.03 5.81 -21.44
N ILE A 86 2.50 6.85 -20.77
CA ILE A 86 2.20 7.09 -19.37
C ILE A 86 0.71 7.41 -19.26
N THR A 87 -0.06 6.53 -18.60
CA THR A 87 -1.46 6.82 -18.30
C THR A 87 -1.49 7.86 -17.20
N HIS A 88 -1.76 9.11 -17.54
CA HIS A 88 -1.90 10.18 -16.54
C HIS A 88 -3.28 10.09 -15.89
N LEU A 89 -3.32 9.71 -14.62
CA LEU A 89 -4.55 9.74 -13.82
C LEU A 89 -4.61 11.02 -13.01
N LYS A 90 -5.64 11.83 -13.22
CA LYS A 90 -5.93 13.00 -12.40
C LYS A 90 -7.00 12.66 -11.38
N LEU A 91 -6.58 12.38 -10.16
CA LEU A 91 -7.45 12.07 -9.05
C LEU A 91 -7.71 13.33 -8.21
N ASN A 92 -8.89 13.39 -7.61
CA ASN A 92 -9.27 14.43 -6.64
C ASN A 92 -9.44 13.80 -5.25
N GLY A 93 -9.69 14.63 -4.23
CA GLY A 93 -9.80 14.17 -2.85
C GLY A 93 -10.94 13.16 -2.61
N LYS A 94 -11.94 13.14 -3.49
CA LYS A 94 -13.16 12.31 -3.40
C LYS A 94 -13.12 11.07 -4.30
N SER A 95 -12.05 10.84 -5.05
CA SER A 95 -11.90 9.71 -5.98
C SER A 95 -12.13 8.34 -5.32
N LEU A 96 -11.96 8.23 -4.00
CA LEU A 96 -12.17 6.98 -3.24
C LEU A 96 -13.45 6.97 -2.37
N SER A 97 -14.21 8.07 -2.33
CA SER A 97 -15.28 8.29 -1.34
C SER A 97 -16.48 7.33 -1.45
N GLY A 98 -16.84 6.90 -2.66
CA GLY A 98 -17.99 6.01 -2.90
C GLY A 98 -17.74 4.52 -2.64
N MET A 99 -16.49 4.12 -2.36
CA MET A 99 -16.06 2.72 -2.30
C MET A 99 -15.71 2.28 -0.87
N SER A 100 -16.70 2.35 0.03
CA SER A 100 -16.50 2.04 1.46
C SER A 100 -16.05 0.59 1.74
N ASN A 101 -16.33 -0.35 0.84
CA ASN A 101 -15.91 -1.75 0.92
C ASN A 101 -14.57 -2.04 0.23
N LEU A 102 -13.83 -1.01 -0.22
CA LEU A 102 -12.55 -1.18 -0.88
C LEU A 102 -11.50 -1.72 0.11
N ARG A 103 -10.97 -2.91 -0.18
CA ARG A 103 -10.04 -3.65 0.68
C ARG A 103 -8.60 -3.62 0.19
N LEU A 104 -8.39 -3.46 -1.11
CA LEU A 104 -7.09 -3.53 -1.74
C LEU A 104 -6.96 -2.46 -2.82
N ILE A 105 -5.87 -1.69 -2.74
CA ILE A 105 -5.42 -0.76 -3.78
C ILE A 105 -3.98 -1.13 -4.13
N ILE A 106 -3.72 -1.40 -5.41
CA ILE A 106 -2.39 -1.56 -5.98
C ILE A 106 -2.28 -0.57 -7.14
N ILE A 107 -1.36 0.39 -7.05
CA ILE A 107 -1.04 1.35 -8.10
C ILE A 107 0.46 1.37 -8.30
N ASN A 108 0.92 0.77 -9.40
CA ASN A 108 2.33 0.59 -9.68
C ASN A 108 2.67 1.09 -11.08
N ASN A 109 3.76 1.85 -11.19
CA ASN A 109 4.30 2.33 -12.47
C ASN A 109 3.30 3.16 -13.29
N VAL A 110 2.42 3.90 -12.61
CA VAL A 110 1.49 4.83 -13.26
C VAL A 110 1.72 6.22 -12.73
N ASP A 111 1.71 7.21 -13.62
CA ASP A 111 1.75 8.61 -13.21
C ASP A 111 0.37 9.04 -12.74
N VAL A 112 0.25 9.26 -11.44
CA VAL A 112 -0.98 9.73 -10.82
C VAL A 112 -0.73 11.13 -10.28
N HIS A 113 -1.50 12.08 -10.77
CA HIS A 113 -1.57 13.42 -10.23
C HIS A 113 -2.77 13.51 -9.29
N LEU A 114 -2.52 13.83 -8.02
CA LEU A 114 -3.56 14.18 -7.06
C LEU A 114 -3.66 15.71 -7.01
N SER A 115 -4.80 16.28 -7.37
CA SER A 115 -5.02 17.73 -7.36
C SER A 115 -5.07 18.30 -5.94
N GLU A 116 -5.37 17.46 -4.96
CA GLU A 116 -5.49 17.76 -3.54
C GLU A 116 -5.25 16.48 -2.73
N ASP A 117 -5.12 16.63 -1.41
CA ASP A 117 -5.00 15.48 -0.50
C ASP A 117 -6.27 14.60 -0.56
N LEU A 118 -6.11 13.28 -0.41
CA LEU A 118 -7.26 12.38 -0.30
C LEU A 118 -8.08 12.75 0.95
N GLU A 119 -9.34 13.14 0.76
CA GLU A 119 -10.26 13.47 1.86
C GLU A 119 -10.68 12.21 2.64
N TYR A 120 -10.64 11.06 1.98
CA TYR A 120 -11.19 9.81 2.49
C TYR A 120 -10.30 8.62 2.14
N LEU A 121 -10.08 7.76 3.15
CA LEU A 121 -9.59 6.39 2.95
C LEU A 121 -10.67 5.39 3.35
N PRO A 122 -10.92 4.34 2.54
CA PRO A 122 -11.90 3.31 2.87
C PRO A 122 -11.63 2.61 4.20
N ASN A 123 -12.64 2.49 5.05
CA ASN A 123 -12.52 1.85 6.37
C ASN A 123 -12.17 0.36 6.30
N GLU A 124 -12.59 -0.31 5.21
CA GLU A 124 -12.31 -1.72 4.96
C GLU A 124 -10.93 -1.96 4.32
N LEU A 125 -10.15 -0.90 4.06
CA LEU A 125 -8.85 -1.02 3.41
C LEU A 125 -7.89 -1.84 4.28
N ARG A 126 -7.32 -2.90 3.67
CA ARG A 126 -6.36 -3.82 4.31
C ARG A 126 -4.98 -3.71 3.71
N PHE A 127 -4.92 -3.41 2.41
CA PHE A 127 -3.72 -3.43 1.62
C PHE A 127 -3.66 -2.18 0.73
N LEU A 128 -2.64 -1.35 0.97
CA LEU A 128 -2.33 -0.19 0.15
C LEU A 128 -0.92 -0.35 -0.41
N GLU A 129 -0.82 -0.52 -1.72
CA GLU A 129 0.42 -0.45 -2.46
C GLU A 129 0.31 0.64 -3.52
N TRP A 130 1.16 1.65 -3.43
CA TRP A 130 1.16 2.79 -4.33
C TRP A 130 2.59 3.28 -4.54
N HIS A 131 3.28 2.66 -5.50
CA HIS A 131 4.66 3.04 -5.82
C HIS A 131 4.70 4.43 -6.43
N GLY A 132 5.53 5.32 -5.88
CA GLY A 132 5.61 6.71 -6.33
C GLY A 132 4.39 7.54 -5.94
N TYR A 133 3.86 7.35 -4.73
CA TYR A 133 2.75 8.16 -4.21
C TYR A 133 3.08 9.66 -4.34
N PRO A 134 2.21 10.46 -4.97
CA PRO A 134 2.62 11.75 -5.53
C PRO A 134 2.60 12.90 -4.51
N ILE A 135 1.98 12.71 -3.34
CA ILE A 135 1.76 13.76 -2.33
C ILE A 135 2.82 13.72 -1.22
N GLU A 136 3.06 14.88 -0.62
CA GLU A 136 3.94 15.10 0.53
C GLU A 136 3.50 14.41 1.84
N TYR A 137 2.21 14.09 1.97
CA TYR A 137 1.61 13.48 3.17
C TYR A 137 0.72 12.33 2.74
N ILE A 138 0.81 11.19 3.44
CA ILE A 138 -0.02 10.02 3.14
C ILE A 138 -1.51 10.36 3.38
N TRP A 139 -1.79 11.05 4.48
CA TRP A 139 -3.07 11.70 4.79
C TRP A 139 -2.88 12.77 5.86
N LYS A 140 -3.73 13.79 5.90
CA LYS A 140 -3.76 14.82 6.95
C LYS A 140 -5.03 14.66 7.78
N ASP A 141 -4.88 14.44 9.09
CA ASP A 141 -5.95 14.55 10.09
C ASP A 141 -7.25 13.77 9.80
N ILE A 142 -7.13 12.58 9.23
CA ILE A 142 -8.33 11.79 8.97
C ILE A 142 -8.71 11.05 10.26
N LYS A 143 -9.97 11.23 10.72
CA LYS A 143 -10.66 10.42 11.74
C LYS A 143 -10.87 8.98 11.27
N LEU A 144 -9.82 8.30 10.85
CA LEU A 144 -9.90 6.95 10.31
C LEU A 144 -9.96 5.97 11.44
N SER A 145 -11.02 5.17 11.49
CA SER A 145 -11.00 3.89 12.19
C SER A 145 -10.63 2.80 11.17
N THR A 146 -9.50 2.92 10.48
CA THR A 146 -9.00 1.88 9.56
C THR A 146 -8.28 0.78 10.36
N LYS A 147 -9.00 0.17 11.32
CA LYS A 147 -8.51 -0.97 12.09
C LYS A 147 -8.17 -2.17 11.20
N ASN A 148 -8.61 -2.18 9.95
CA ASN A 148 -8.36 -3.28 9.02
C ASN A 148 -7.03 -3.15 8.27
N LEU A 149 -6.39 -1.97 8.29
CA LEU A 149 -5.18 -1.72 7.51
C LEU A 149 -3.99 -2.51 8.08
N LYS A 150 -3.42 -3.38 7.25
CA LYS A 150 -2.32 -4.28 7.61
C LYS A 150 -1.04 -3.97 6.86
N ILE A 151 -1.14 -3.51 5.62
CA ILE A 151 0.02 -3.29 4.75
C ILE A 151 -0.08 -1.90 4.11
N ILE A 152 0.98 -1.12 4.27
CA ILE A 152 1.23 0.10 3.53
C ILE A 152 2.58 -0.04 2.83
N ASN A 153 2.56 0.00 1.51
CA ASN A 153 3.75 0.12 0.67
C ASN A 153 3.59 1.35 -0.22
N ILE A 154 4.29 2.43 0.12
CA ILE A 154 4.36 3.63 -0.70
C ILE A 154 5.82 3.94 -1.03
N SER A 155 6.58 2.89 -1.35
CA SER A 155 7.98 3.05 -1.77
C SER A 155 8.10 3.95 -3.01
N PHE A 156 9.28 4.56 -3.17
CA PHE A 156 9.61 5.51 -4.25
C PHE A 156 8.77 6.80 -4.25
N SER A 157 8.11 7.13 -3.13
CA SER A 157 7.35 8.38 -2.99
C SER A 157 8.29 9.56 -2.74
N HIS A 158 8.89 10.07 -3.82
CA HIS A 158 9.93 11.11 -3.77
C HIS A 158 9.45 12.47 -3.28
N ASN A 159 8.13 12.67 -3.14
CA ASN A 159 7.56 13.88 -2.57
C ASN A 159 7.22 13.74 -1.09
N LEU A 160 7.12 12.52 -0.54
CA LEU A 160 6.74 12.28 0.84
C LEU A 160 7.74 12.96 1.80
N ILE A 161 7.25 13.84 2.68
CA ILE A 161 8.08 14.60 3.63
C ILE A 161 7.95 14.01 5.04
N LYS A 162 6.73 13.66 5.45
CA LYS A 162 6.43 13.12 6.79
C LYS A 162 5.37 12.03 6.73
N THR A 163 5.41 11.10 7.69
CA THR A 163 4.31 10.14 7.89
C THR A 163 3.21 10.74 8.77
N PRO A 164 1.95 10.28 8.62
CA PRO A 164 0.88 10.61 9.56
C PRO A 164 1.10 9.90 10.90
N ASP A 165 0.26 10.21 11.89
CA ASP A 165 0.17 9.36 13.08
C ASP A 165 -0.39 7.97 12.75
N PHE A 166 0.05 6.99 13.53
CA PHE A 166 -0.32 5.59 13.39
C PHE A 166 -1.26 5.09 14.50
N GLU A 167 -1.81 5.97 15.36
CA GLU A 167 -2.55 5.52 16.56
C GLU A 167 -3.81 4.72 16.18
N MET A 168 -4.50 5.17 15.14
CA MET A 168 -5.74 4.55 14.67
C MET A 168 -5.53 3.34 13.74
N ILE A 169 -4.29 3.09 13.30
CA ILE A 169 -3.91 1.96 12.46
C ILE A 169 -3.00 0.98 13.21
N SER A 170 -3.30 0.74 14.48
CA SER A 170 -2.55 -0.16 15.38
C SER A 170 -2.45 -1.62 14.93
N ASN A 171 -3.23 -2.02 13.91
CA ASN A 171 -3.18 -3.36 13.30
C ASN A 171 -2.18 -3.47 12.14
N LEU A 172 -1.43 -2.42 11.84
CA LEU A 172 -0.43 -2.41 10.78
C LEU A 172 0.66 -3.47 11.04
N GLU A 173 0.89 -4.32 10.04
CA GLU A 173 1.88 -5.40 10.06
C GLU A 173 3.09 -5.06 9.20
N ARG A 174 2.94 -4.25 8.14
CA ARG A 174 4.05 -3.87 7.27
C ARG A 174 3.96 -2.41 6.83
N LEU A 175 5.07 -1.71 6.98
CA LEU A 175 5.27 -0.36 6.49
C LEU A 175 6.53 -0.30 5.61
N ASN A 176 6.35 -0.08 4.32
CA ASN A 176 7.42 0.08 3.35
C ASN A 176 7.43 1.51 2.78
N LEU A 177 8.46 2.27 3.14
CA LEU A 177 8.74 3.63 2.68
C LEU A 177 10.09 3.71 1.96
N GLN A 178 10.58 2.59 1.42
CA GLN A 178 11.87 2.53 0.73
C GLN A 178 11.98 3.60 -0.38
N CYS A 179 13.15 4.20 -0.54
CA CYS A 179 13.44 5.24 -1.54
C CYS A 179 12.54 6.49 -1.46
N CYS A 180 11.89 6.76 -0.32
CA CYS A 180 11.25 8.06 -0.06
C CYS A 180 12.31 9.11 0.28
N THR A 181 12.96 9.65 -0.76
CA THR A 181 14.19 10.46 -0.62
C THR A 181 14.00 11.80 0.10
N LYS A 182 12.80 12.40 0.07
CA LYS A 182 12.47 13.63 0.82
C LYS A 182 11.93 13.38 2.24
N LEU A 183 11.68 12.13 2.61
CA LEU A 183 11.13 11.79 3.93
C LEU A 183 12.14 12.19 5.00
N CYS A 184 11.76 13.17 5.84
CA CYS A 184 12.65 13.70 6.88
C CYS A 184 12.21 13.35 8.29
N GLU A 185 10.94 12.98 8.49
CA GLU A 185 10.37 12.65 9.79
C GLU A 185 9.40 11.48 9.69
N ILE A 186 9.50 10.55 10.64
CA ILE A 186 8.50 9.54 10.89
C ILE A 186 7.81 9.86 12.21
N HIS A 187 6.48 9.88 12.18
CA HIS A 187 5.68 10.17 13.35
C HIS A 187 5.96 9.18 14.49
N LYS A 188 6.14 9.72 15.70
CA LYS A 188 6.57 8.97 16.89
C LYS A 188 5.71 7.73 17.21
N THR A 189 4.42 7.76 16.88
CA THR A 189 3.48 6.68 17.19
C THR A 189 3.73 5.40 16.39
N VAL A 190 4.60 5.43 15.37
CA VAL A 190 5.10 4.20 14.72
C VAL A 190 5.76 3.28 15.77
N GLY A 191 6.43 3.83 16.79
CA GLY A 191 7.09 3.09 17.86
C GLY A 191 6.14 2.28 18.74
N SER A 192 4.84 2.59 18.69
CA SER A 192 3.77 1.92 19.44
C SER A 192 3.09 0.78 18.66
N LEU A 193 3.50 0.51 17.41
CA LEU A 193 2.87 -0.49 16.55
C LEU A 193 3.25 -1.93 16.94
N GLY A 194 2.54 -2.48 17.94
CA GLY A 194 2.80 -3.82 18.48
C GLY A 194 2.68 -4.99 17.51
N LYS A 195 1.98 -4.82 16.38
CA LYS A 195 1.82 -5.86 15.34
C LYS A 195 2.75 -5.67 14.14
N LEU A 196 3.54 -4.60 14.11
CA LEU A 196 4.43 -4.32 12.98
C LEU A 196 5.52 -5.40 12.90
N ILE A 197 5.57 -6.10 11.77
CA ILE A 197 6.53 -7.16 11.45
C ILE A 197 7.69 -6.59 10.62
N LEU A 198 7.39 -5.66 9.71
CA LEU A 198 8.37 -5.07 8.80
C LEU A 198 8.25 -3.54 8.80
N LEU A 199 9.39 -2.88 9.02
CA LEU A 199 9.60 -1.45 8.77
C LEU A 199 10.76 -1.28 7.80
N ASN A 200 10.48 -0.76 6.60
CA ASN A 200 11.50 -0.54 5.57
C ASN A 200 11.64 0.95 5.23
N LEU A 201 12.78 1.52 5.60
CA LEU A 201 13.20 2.91 5.42
C LEU A 201 14.54 2.98 4.66
N LYS A 202 14.85 1.93 3.89
CA LYS A 202 16.06 1.88 3.07
C LYS A 202 16.02 3.01 2.04
N GLU A 203 17.15 3.69 1.84
CA GLU A 203 17.32 4.77 0.87
C GLU A 203 16.47 6.03 1.15
N CYS A 204 15.98 6.21 2.38
CA CYS A 204 15.38 7.48 2.85
C CYS A 204 16.43 8.52 3.26
N GLY A 205 17.19 9.05 2.29
CA GLY A 205 18.43 9.81 2.54
C GLY A 205 18.30 11.04 3.46
N ASN A 206 17.13 11.66 3.53
CA ASN A 206 16.87 12.87 4.33
C ASN A 206 16.25 12.59 5.70
N LEU A 207 16.10 11.32 6.11
CA LEU A 207 15.46 10.98 7.37
C LEU A 207 16.34 11.40 8.56
N VAL A 208 15.90 12.44 9.27
CA VAL A 208 16.58 12.99 10.46
C VAL A 208 15.85 12.59 11.74
N VAL A 209 14.52 12.57 11.72
CA VAL A 209 13.69 12.31 12.90
C VAL A 209 13.11 10.91 12.84
N PHE A 210 13.65 10.04 13.68
CA PHE A 210 13.11 8.71 13.97
C PHE A 210 12.62 8.67 15.44
N PRO A 211 11.54 7.95 15.77
CA PRO A 211 11.03 7.88 17.14
C PRO A 211 12.10 7.39 18.11
N SER A 212 12.24 8.10 19.24
CA SER A 212 13.16 7.70 20.31
C SER A 212 12.63 6.52 21.13
N ASP A 213 11.30 6.37 21.23
CA ASP A 213 10.65 5.23 21.87
C ASP A 213 10.14 4.26 20.81
N ILE A 214 10.73 3.07 20.78
CA ILE A 214 10.32 1.96 19.93
C ILE A 214 10.03 0.69 20.73
N HIS A 215 9.86 0.79 22.06
CA HIS A 215 9.61 -0.35 22.93
C HIS A 215 8.26 -1.04 22.63
N GLY A 216 7.35 -0.34 21.95
CA GLY A 216 6.08 -0.88 21.49
C GLY A 216 6.19 -1.83 20.29
N LEU A 217 7.30 -1.87 19.54
CA LEU A 217 7.50 -2.70 18.34
C LEU A 217 7.74 -4.19 18.62
N LYS A 218 6.85 -4.84 19.39
CA LYS A 218 7.03 -6.20 19.94
C LYS A 218 7.08 -7.31 18.89
N SER A 219 6.49 -7.11 17.71
CA SER A 219 6.40 -8.13 16.64
C SER A 219 7.44 -7.92 15.52
N LEU A 220 8.31 -6.91 15.63
CA LEU A 220 9.19 -6.49 14.55
C LEU A 220 10.25 -7.56 14.27
N LYS A 221 10.32 -8.00 13.02
CA LYS A 221 11.31 -8.99 12.53
C LYS A 221 12.28 -8.39 11.54
N ILE A 222 11.83 -7.41 10.75
CA ILE A 222 12.62 -6.79 9.69
C ILE A 222 12.62 -5.28 9.90
N LEU A 223 13.81 -4.72 10.15
CA LEU A 223 14.04 -3.29 10.24
C LEU A 223 15.15 -2.89 9.25
N ASN A 224 14.74 -2.28 8.15
CA ASN A 224 15.67 -1.75 7.16
C ASN A 224 15.79 -0.23 7.35
N LEU A 225 17.00 0.22 7.64
CA LEU A 225 17.35 1.61 7.89
C LEU A 225 18.55 1.98 7.03
N ASN A 226 18.77 3.27 6.81
CA ASN A 226 20.01 3.78 6.25
C ASN A 226 21.16 3.59 7.25
N ALA A 227 22.39 3.52 6.75
CA ALA A 227 23.57 3.32 7.59
C ALA A 227 23.67 4.39 8.71
N TYR A 228 23.34 5.64 8.42
CA TYR A 228 23.35 6.73 9.39
C TYR A 228 22.21 6.62 10.42
N SER A 229 20.97 6.32 9.98
CA SER A 229 19.84 6.19 10.91
C SER A 229 19.93 4.94 11.79
N LYS A 230 20.66 3.89 11.37
CA LYS A 230 20.96 2.73 12.23
C LYS A 230 21.74 3.10 13.49
N LEU A 231 22.69 4.04 13.41
CA LEU A 231 23.56 4.38 14.54
C LEU A 231 22.78 5.07 15.67
N ASP A 232 21.89 6.01 15.31
CA ASP A 232 21.02 6.68 16.28
C ASP A 232 20.01 5.73 16.91
N THR A 233 19.36 4.86 16.12
CA THR A 233 18.41 3.87 16.65
C THR A 233 19.09 2.83 17.55
N LEU A 234 20.28 2.34 17.19
CA LEU A 234 21.03 1.38 18.01
C LEU A 234 21.48 1.98 19.36
N SER A 235 21.79 3.28 19.40
CA SER A 235 22.10 3.98 20.65
C SER A 235 20.91 4.01 21.63
N GLN A 236 19.68 3.97 21.09
CA GLN A 236 18.44 4.01 21.86
C GLN A 236 17.98 2.62 22.32
N ILE A 237 18.34 1.55 21.59
CA ILE A 237 17.96 0.17 21.93
C ILE A 237 18.77 -0.38 23.12
N GLY A 238 19.94 0.20 23.42
CA GLY A 238 20.77 -0.20 24.55
C GLY A 238 21.37 -1.61 24.39
N GLY A 239 22.64 -1.67 24.00
CA GLY A 239 23.45 -2.89 24.10
C GLY A 239 23.51 -3.70 22.81
N SER A 240 24.73 -3.86 22.33
CA SER A 240 25.14 -4.80 21.29
C SER A 240 24.49 -6.19 21.45
N ARG A 241 23.55 -6.50 20.58
CA ARG A 241 23.45 -7.85 20.00
C ARG A 241 23.73 -7.71 18.51
N ALA A 242 24.99 -8.00 18.17
CA ALA A 242 25.37 -8.29 16.80
C ALA A 242 24.47 -9.42 16.30
N PHE A 243 23.68 -9.15 15.26
CA PHE A 243 23.09 -10.20 14.44
C PHE A 243 24.18 -10.62 13.46
N GLY A 244 24.89 -11.69 13.82
CA GLY A 244 25.64 -12.51 12.87
C GLY A 244 24.70 -13.42 12.08
#